data_AF-A0A1Q2YET3-F1
#
_entry.id   AF-A0A1Q2YET3-F1
#
_cell.length_a   1.000
_cell.length_b   1.000
_cell.length_c   1.000
_cell.angle_alpha   90.00
_cell.angle_beta   90.00
_cell.angle_gamma   90.00
#
_symmetry.space_group_name_H-M   'P 1'
#
loop_
_entity.id
_entity.type
_entity.pdbx_description
1 polymer ?
#
loop_
_entity_poly.entity_id
_entity_poly.type
_entity_poly.pdbx_seq_one_letter_code
_entity_poly.pdbx_strand_id
1 'polypeptide(L)'
;MTDTSESKSTEGIKDVVSEAVTETVVAATKDAEPVVDAENTEKNADEFIRTRKGDNIGNTAKRQRLLKKEPDTWGKPVYSGEERKPKRKVACMIGYCGTGYHGMQLNPPNKTIEGDLFEAFVKGGAISKNNSNDLKKNGFMRAARTDKGVHAAGNVISLKMIIEDDDVVEKINSHLPEQIRLWGYQRTNKSFDCRKMCSSRIYEYLMPTYSFLPPRPGSVLAKEILKAEKEFQGTTRVDKEGETFWNELMAKCKAVGVTDNEIDQIYEANRLGLDLSVPLEQAAINFRKISRECRGAFRISQERLELVRKALNIYVGSHNFHNFTLGKSYKDPSAKRYMKSFKVSEPFLIEGTEWISIKIHGQSFMLHQIRKMIGMAALVIRTGCPLERIEEAFGENKINIPKAPALGLLLEQPVYDGYNERLQGWGHEALGFDKYEKEMDAFKHKFIYDKIFKEEQQEHVFSGFFSFIDAFNGTNENSGVPIFQFLTARGIAGNQVNDNDGEE
;
A
#
# COMPACT_ATOMS: atom_id res chain seq x y z
N MET A 1 -5.87 44.46 -22.41
CA MET A 1 -7.32 44.34 -22.17
C MET A 1 -7.80 43.20 -23.05
N THR A 2 -7.53 41.97 -22.61
CA THR A 2 -8.46 41.10 -21.87
C THR A 2 -9.61 40.65 -22.75
N ASP A 3 -9.43 39.48 -23.37
CA ASP A 3 -10.55 38.57 -23.60
C ASP A 3 -10.14 37.17 -23.14
N THR A 4 -10.96 36.61 -22.28
CA THR A 4 -10.74 35.42 -21.46
C THR A 4 -11.67 34.34 -21.97
N SER A 5 -11.13 33.28 -22.57
CA SER A 5 -11.84 32.02 -22.77
C SER A 5 -11.22 30.94 -21.87
N GLU A 6 -11.94 30.63 -20.79
CA GLU A 6 -11.64 29.54 -19.88
C GLU A 6 -11.80 28.19 -20.57
N SER A 7 -10.73 27.41 -20.58
CA SER A 7 -10.71 26.01 -21.01
C SER A 7 -11.19 25.10 -19.87
N LYS A 8 -12.34 24.47 -20.08
CA LYS A 8 -12.74 23.25 -19.39
C LYS A 8 -11.99 22.07 -20.01
N SER A 9 -11.17 21.35 -19.23
CA SER A 9 -10.92 19.88 -19.31
C SER A 9 -9.55 19.49 -18.74
N THR A 10 -9.47 19.07 -17.48
CA THR A 10 -8.29 18.37 -16.90
C THR A 10 -8.66 17.35 -15.80
N GLU A 11 -9.81 16.69 -15.91
CA GLU A 11 -10.25 15.66 -14.93
C GLU A 11 -10.19 14.21 -15.46
N GLY A 12 -9.66 13.93 -16.65
CA GLY A 12 -9.79 12.61 -17.30
C GLY A 12 -8.68 11.56 -17.12
N ILE A 13 -7.49 11.88 -16.58
CA ILE A 13 -6.29 11.00 -16.73
C ILE A 13 -5.79 10.42 -15.38
N LYS A 14 -6.39 10.79 -14.25
CA LYS A 14 -5.82 10.49 -12.93
C LYS A 14 -6.11 9.08 -12.38
N ASP A 15 -7.09 8.37 -12.93
CA ASP A 15 -7.58 7.12 -12.33
C ASP A 15 -7.33 5.84 -13.16
N VAL A 16 -7.05 5.92 -14.47
CA VAL A 16 -7.02 4.74 -15.37
C VAL A 16 -5.90 3.72 -15.06
N VAL A 17 -4.71 4.17 -14.64
CA VAL A 17 -3.60 3.24 -14.28
C VAL A 17 -3.73 2.73 -12.83
N SER A 18 -4.56 3.40 -12.01
CA SER A 18 -4.65 3.12 -10.57
C SER A 18 -5.84 2.25 -10.17
N GLU A 19 -6.93 2.31 -10.94
CA GLU A 19 -8.15 1.51 -10.76
C GLU A 19 -8.11 0.19 -11.57
N ALA A 20 -7.49 0.20 -12.76
CA ALA A 20 -7.41 -0.98 -13.62
C ALA A 20 -6.64 -2.17 -13.00
N VAL A 21 -5.64 -1.90 -12.15
CA VAL A 21 -4.87 -2.97 -11.47
C VAL A 21 -5.70 -3.66 -10.37
N THR A 22 -6.79 -3.06 -9.91
CA THR A 22 -7.70 -3.68 -8.92
C THR A 22 -8.90 -4.39 -9.56
N GLU A 23 -9.34 -4.00 -10.74
CA GLU A 23 -10.48 -4.66 -11.42
C GLU A 23 -10.04 -5.80 -12.36
N THR A 24 -8.88 -5.70 -13.01
CA THR A 24 -8.45 -6.73 -13.98
C THR A 24 -7.91 -8.01 -13.33
N VAL A 25 -7.49 -7.99 -12.06
CA VAL A 25 -7.02 -9.20 -11.34
C VAL A 25 -8.18 -10.12 -10.93
N VAL A 26 -9.42 -9.62 -10.93
CA VAL A 26 -10.62 -10.40 -10.57
C VAL A 26 -11.23 -11.15 -11.78
N ALA A 27 -10.72 -10.94 -12.99
CA ALA A 27 -11.33 -11.47 -14.21
C ALA A 27 -10.84 -12.89 -14.62
N ALA A 28 -10.02 -13.57 -13.83
CA ALA A 28 -9.42 -14.84 -14.23
C ALA A 28 -9.48 -15.95 -13.17
N THR A 29 -10.63 -16.14 -12.51
CA THR A 29 -11.08 -17.45 -11.98
C THR A 29 -12.60 -17.38 -11.75
N LYS A 30 -13.40 -17.89 -12.68
CA LYS A 30 -14.82 -18.19 -12.44
C LYS A 30 -14.99 -19.70 -12.58
N ASP A 31 -15.23 -20.35 -11.45
CA ASP A 31 -15.98 -21.61 -11.35
C ASP A 31 -16.50 -21.73 -9.91
N ALA A 32 -17.75 -21.33 -9.71
CA ALA A 32 -18.58 -21.77 -8.59
C ALA A 32 -20.05 -21.68 -9.02
N GLU A 33 -20.68 -22.85 -9.12
CA GLU A 33 -22.09 -23.08 -9.45
C GLU A 33 -23.06 -22.53 -8.37
N PRO A 34 -24.36 -22.37 -8.71
CA PRO A 34 -25.27 -21.48 -7.98
C PRO A 34 -25.92 -22.17 -6.77
N VAL A 35 -26.10 -21.41 -5.69
CA VAL A 35 -26.99 -21.79 -4.60
C VAL A 35 -28.21 -20.87 -4.61
N VAL A 36 -29.36 -21.52 -4.71
CA VAL A 36 -30.74 -21.01 -4.79
C VAL A 36 -31.20 -20.22 -3.56
N ASP A 37 -32.17 -19.35 -3.85
CA ASP A 37 -32.80 -18.33 -3.01
C ASP A 37 -33.40 -18.78 -1.67
N ALA A 38 -33.41 -17.86 -0.70
CA ALA A 38 -34.52 -17.68 0.22
C ALA A 38 -34.68 -16.20 0.58
N GLU A 39 -35.85 -15.67 0.23
CA GLU A 39 -36.30 -14.30 0.36
C GLU A 39 -36.42 -13.79 1.80
N ASN A 40 -36.48 -12.45 1.88
CA ASN A 40 -37.34 -11.66 2.76
C ASN A 40 -36.70 -11.01 4.01
N THR A 41 -36.26 -9.75 3.86
CA THR A 41 -36.81 -8.62 4.63
C THR A 41 -36.28 -7.29 4.07
N GLU A 42 -37.05 -6.71 3.15
CA GLU A 42 -36.96 -5.30 2.79
C GLU A 42 -37.46 -4.44 3.96
N LYS A 43 -36.68 -3.42 4.35
CA LYS A 43 -37.19 -2.06 4.56
C LYS A 43 -36.05 -1.05 4.75
N ASN A 44 -36.12 -0.03 3.91
CA ASN A 44 -35.50 1.31 4.02
C ASN A 44 -34.07 1.46 3.50
N ALA A 45 -33.94 1.33 2.17
CA ALA A 45 -32.96 2.09 1.41
C ALA A 45 -33.74 3.10 0.56
N ASP A 46 -33.78 4.36 0.99
CA ASP A 46 -34.02 5.48 0.07
C ASP A 46 -33.49 6.78 0.65
N GLU A 47 -33.05 7.64 -0.26
CA GLU A 47 -32.40 8.95 -0.08
C GLU A 47 -30.93 8.96 0.36
N PHE A 48 -30.00 8.73 -0.57
CA PHE A 48 -28.78 9.56 -0.62
C PHE A 48 -28.22 9.62 -2.04
N ILE A 49 -28.67 10.60 -2.83
CA ILE A 49 -27.98 11.04 -4.05
C ILE A 49 -27.83 12.57 -4.03
N ARG A 50 -26.60 13.00 -4.38
CA ARG A 50 -26.13 14.28 -4.96
C ARG A 50 -25.41 15.35 -4.11
N THR A 51 -24.09 15.35 -4.34
CA THR A 51 -23.20 16.43 -4.83
C THR A 51 -22.55 17.47 -3.91
N ARG A 52 -21.24 17.68 -4.20
CA ARG A 52 -20.29 18.66 -3.67
C ARG A 52 -20.48 20.05 -4.32
N LYS A 53 -20.44 21.11 -3.50
CA LYS A 53 -19.56 22.33 -3.55
C LYS A 53 -20.29 23.56 -2.98
N GLY A 54 -19.57 24.32 -2.15
CA GLY A 54 -19.70 25.76 -1.86
C GLY A 54 -21.09 26.31 -1.55
N ASP A 55 -21.40 26.52 -0.26
CA ASP A 55 -21.44 27.87 0.32
C ASP A 55 -21.90 27.84 1.77
N ASN A 56 -21.29 28.73 2.55
CA ASN A 56 -21.45 28.91 3.97
C ASN A 56 -22.84 29.52 4.28
N ILE A 57 -23.35 29.21 5.48
CA ILE A 57 -24.58 29.75 6.10
C ILE A 57 -25.85 28.96 5.72
N GLY A 58 -26.15 27.92 6.50
CA GLY A 58 -27.45 27.23 6.44
C GLY A 58 -27.49 25.83 7.06
N ASN A 59 -26.34 25.18 7.23
CA ASN A 59 -26.31 23.73 7.54
C ASN A 59 -26.13 23.38 9.03
N THR A 60 -26.34 24.32 9.95
CA THR A 60 -26.24 24.08 11.40
C THR A 60 -27.50 23.41 11.97
N ALA A 61 -28.66 23.61 11.34
CA ALA A 61 -29.95 23.13 11.85
C ALA A 61 -30.25 21.65 11.52
N LYS A 62 -29.84 21.16 10.35
CA LYS A 62 -30.18 19.79 9.90
C LYS A 62 -29.26 18.70 10.47
N ARG A 63 -28.02 19.03 10.84
CA ARG A 63 -27.07 18.09 11.47
C ARG A 63 -27.39 17.75 12.92
N GLN A 64 -28.33 18.48 13.54
CA GLN A 64 -28.72 18.30 14.93
C GLN A 64 -29.83 17.25 15.14
N ARG A 65 -30.30 16.58 14.07
CA ARG A 65 -31.50 15.74 14.12
C ARG A 65 -31.25 14.23 14.06
N LEU A 66 -30.00 13.79 13.90
CA LEU A 66 -29.64 12.38 14.08
C LEU A 66 -29.11 12.19 15.50
N LEU A 67 -30.00 11.72 16.37
CA LEU A 67 -29.81 11.32 17.78
C LEU A 67 -29.67 12.47 18.81
N LYS A 68 -30.70 13.32 18.93
CA LYS A 68 -30.97 14.04 20.19
C LYS A 68 -31.52 13.03 21.19
N LYS A 69 -30.80 12.79 22.29
CA LYS A 69 -31.36 12.12 23.47
C LYS A 69 -32.57 12.95 23.94
N GLU A 70 -33.68 12.31 24.26
CA GLU A 70 -34.81 13.02 24.88
C GLU A 70 -34.32 13.72 26.15
N PRO A 71 -34.61 15.03 26.32
CA PRO A 71 -34.29 15.74 27.54
C PRO A 71 -35.20 15.26 28.68
N ASP A 72 -34.69 15.29 29.91
CA ASP A 72 -35.55 15.13 31.09
C ASP A 72 -36.54 16.30 31.23
N THR A 73 -37.41 16.23 32.24
CA THR A 73 -38.40 17.27 32.57
C THR A 73 -37.80 18.66 32.79
N TRP A 74 -36.47 18.77 32.89
CA TRP A 74 -35.71 19.99 33.14
C TRP A 74 -34.77 20.37 31.99
N GLY A 75 -34.91 19.75 30.81
CA GLY A 75 -34.14 20.10 29.62
C GLY A 75 -32.70 19.56 29.60
N LYS A 76 -32.31 18.69 30.54
CA LYS A 76 -30.96 18.10 30.58
C LYS A 76 -30.93 16.80 29.77
N PRO A 77 -29.83 16.52 29.04
CA PRO A 77 -29.70 15.27 28.31
C PRO A 77 -29.72 14.08 29.29
N VAL A 78 -30.58 13.09 29.05
CA VAL A 78 -30.64 11.87 29.87
C VAL A 78 -29.32 11.11 29.78
N TYR A 79 -28.54 11.14 30.85
CA TYR A 79 -27.34 10.32 30.99
C TYR A 79 -27.79 8.88 31.28
N SER A 80 -27.09 7.87 30.74
CA SER A 80 -27.23 6.52 31.29
C SER A 80 -27.00 6.62 32.81
N GLY A 81 -27.80 5.93 33.63
CA GLY A 81 -27.64 5.87 35.09
C GLY A 81 -26.34 5.18 35.53
N GLU A 82 -25.35 5.07 34.64
CA GLU A 82 -24.03 4.53 34.89
C GLU A 82 -23.22 5.53 35.72
N GLU A 83 -22.56 5.00 36.74
CA GLU A 83 -21.62 5.74 37.57
C GLU A 83 -20.48 6.36 36.72
N ARG A 84 -20.17 7.63 36.97
CA ARG A 84 -19.11 8.33 36.23
C ARG A 84 -17.74 7.96 36.78
N LYS A 85 -17.07 7.02 36.10
CA LYS A 85 -15.68 6.66 36.38
C LYS A 85 -14.66 7.67 35.79
N PRO A 86 -13.52 7.90 36.46
CA PRO A 86 -12.48 8.78 35.96
C PRO A 86 -11.85 8.24 34.68
N LYS A 87 -11.60 9.16 33.73
CA LYS A 87 -10.94 8.85 32.45
C LYS A 87 -9.51 9.36 32.45
N ARG A 88 -8.58 8.55 31.94
CA ARG A 88 -7.17 8.91 31.78
C ARG A 88 -6.79 8.91 30.31
N LYS A 89 -5.93 9.85 29.90
CA LYS A 89 -5.36 9.87 28.55
C LYS A 89 -4.29 8.79 28.48
N VAL A 90 -4.36 7.95 27.46
CA VAL A 90 -3.46 6.82 27.25
C VAL A 90 -2.97 6.77 25.81
N ALA A 91 -1.86 6.08 25.60
CA ALA A 91 -1.43 5.51 24.33
C ALA A 91 -1.72 4.01 24.36
N CYS A 92 -2.51 3.50 23.42
CA CYS A 92 -2.77 2.06 23.26
C CYS A 92 -1.96 1.54 22.08
N MET A 93 -1.23 0.46 22.31
CA MET A 93 -0.43 -0.23 21.29
C MET A 93 -1.28 -1.36 20.73
N ILE A 94 -1.48 -1.36 19.43
CA ILE A 94 -2.40 -2.27 18.74
C ILE A 94 -1.70 -2.96 17.56
N GLY A 95 -2.18 -4.14 17.19
CA GLY A 95 -1.81 -4.85 15.97
C GLY A 95 -3.05 -5.35 15.24
N TYR A 96 -2.99 -5.47 13.92
CA TYR A 96 -4.09 -5.94 13.10
C TYR A 96 -3.67 -6.48 11.74
N CYS A 97 -4.40 -7.49 11.24
CA CYS A 97 -4.41 -7.85 9.84
C CYS A 97 -5.47 -7.02 9.10
N GLY A 98 -5.08 -6.30 8.04
CA GLY A 98 -5.94 -5.38 7.32
C GLY A 98 -6.89 -6.04 6.31
N THR A 99 -6.75 -7.34 6.04
CA THR A 99 -7.62 -8.07 5.11
C THR A 99 -9.08 -7.99 5.56
N GLY A 100 -9.98 -7.66 4.63
CA GLY A 100 -11.42 -7.49 4.92
C GLY A 100 -11.78 -6.12 5.51
N TYR A 101 -10.81 -5.23 5.73
CA TYR A 101 -11.04 -3.87 6.22
C TYR A 101 -10.72 -2.79 5.19
N HIS A 102 -11.50 -1.72 5.21
CA HIS A 102 -11.30 -0.52 4.38
C HIS A 102 -10.35 0.48 5.05
N GLY A 103 -9.26 -0.04 5.60
CA GLY A 103 -8.21 0.72 6.27
C GLY A 103 -8.47 0.98 7.75
N MET A 104 -7.58 1.78 8.36
CA MET A 104 -7.63 2.09 9.79
C MET A 104 -8.80 3.02 10.13
N GLN A 105 -8.93 4.12 9.40
CA GLN A 105 -9.78 5.25 9.80
C GLN A 105 -11.27 4.94 9.57
N LEU A 106 -12.12 5.26 10.54
CA LEU A 106 -13.58 5.12 10.42
C LEU A 106 -14.14 5.84 9.18
N ASN A 107 -14.85 5.08 8.33
CA ASN A 107 -15.47 5.57 7.09
C ASN A 107 -16.77 4.80 6.75
N PRO A 108 -17.90 5.11 7.42
CA PRO A 108 -19.16 4.41 7.21
C PRO A 108 -19.63 4.51 5.75
N PRO A 109 -20.29 3.46 5.20
CA PRO A 109 -20.72 2.23 5.89
C PRO A 109 -19.64 1.14 5.95
N ASN A 110 -18.42 1.41 5.48
CA ASN A 110 -17.39 0.39 5.36
C ASN A 110 -16.87 -0.07 6.73
N LYS A 111 -16.56 -1.37 6.83
CA LYS A 111 -15.87 -1.94 8.00
C LYS A 111 -14.42 -1.45 8.07
N THR A 112 -14.00 -0.95 9.23
CA THR A 112 -12.66 -0.39 9.47
C THR A 112 -12.11 -0.85 10.82
N ILE A 113 -10.78 -0.80 10.98
CA ILE A 113 -10.12 -1.21 12.22
C ILE A 113 -10.57 -0.33 13.40
N GLU A 114 -10.72 0.98 13.20
CA GLU A 114 -11.26 1.88 14.23
C GLU A 114 -12.69 1.55 14.65
N GLY A 115 -13.52 1.03 13.74
CA GLY A 115 -14.88 0.62 14.06
C GLY A 115 -14.89 -0.51 15.09
N ASP A 116 -14.22 -1.62 14.77
CA ASP A 116 -14.13 -2.80 15.63
C ASP A 116 -13.42 -2.47 16.96
N LEU A 117 -12.32 -1.70 16.91
CA LEU A 117 -11.64 -1.24 18.13
C LEU A 117 -12.59 -0.44 19.01
N PHE A 118 -13.23 0.59 18.47
CA PHE A 118 -14.07 1.48 19.26
C PHE A 118 -15.26 0.74 19.89
N GLU A 119 -15.88 -0.18 19.15
CA GLU A 119 -16.91 -1.07 19.69
C GLU A 119 -16.39 -1.94 20.84
N ALA A 120 -15.20 -2.55 20.68
CA ALA A 120 -14.57 -3.34 21.73
C ALA A 120 -14.18 -2.51 22.97
N PHE A 121 -13.69 -1.28 22.81
CA PHE A 121 -13.44 -0.36 23.92
C PHE A 121 -14.72 -0.01 24.68
N VAL A 122 -15.87 0.06 24.02
CA VAL A 122 -17.16 0.31 24.67
C VAL A 122 -17.65 -0.93 25.41
N LYS A 123 -17.63 -2.11 24.75
CA LYS A 123 -18.06 -3.38 25.36
C LYS A 123 -17.18 -3.80 26.53
N GLY A 124 -15.88 -3.59 26.43
CA GLY A 124 -14.91 -3.84 27.51
C GLY A 124 -14.93 -2.83 28.65
N GLY A 125 -15.88 -1.88 28.68
CA GLY A 125 -16.06 -0.93 29.78
C GLY A 125 -15.06 0.23 29.82
N ALA A 126 -14.11 0.29 28.88
CA ALA A 126 -13.10 1.35 28.79
C ALA A 126 -13.69 2.69 28.30
N ILE A 127 -14.79 2.66 27.54
CA ILE A 127 -15.54 3.85 27.09
C ILE A 127 -16.99 3.74 27.55
N SER A 128 -17.44 4.71 28.34
CA SER A 128 -18.84 4.77 28.80
C SER A 128 -19.84 4.94 27.65
N LYS A 129 -21.07 4.42 27.83
CA LYS A 129 -22.14 4.53 26.81
C LYS A 129 -22.48 5.98 26.47
N ASN A 130 -22.32 6.91 27.41
CA ASN A 130 -22.52 8.34 27.15
C ASN A 130 -21.49 8.95 26.18
N ASN A 131 -20.37 8.26 25.96
CA ASN A 131 -19.28 8.68 25.07
C ASN A 131 -19.03 7.69 23.91
N SER A 132 -19.92 6.71 23.70
CA SER A 132 -19.76 5.66 22.68
C SER A 132 -20.30 6.03 21.29
N ASN A 133 -20.83 7.24 21.10
CA ASN A 133 -21.40 7.66 19.81
C ASN A 133 -20.51 8.58 18.98
N ASP A 134 -19.37 9.02 19.51
CA ASP A 134 -18.41 9.86 18.76
C ASP A 134 -16.99 9.68 19.31
N LEU A 135 -16.07 9.25 18.44
CA LEU A 135 -14.64 9.13 18.69
C LEU A 135 -14.02 10.42 19.26
N LYS A 136 -14.52 11.60 18.84
CA LYS A 136 -14.02 12.90 19.31
C LYS A 136 -14.25 13.12 20.80
N LYS A 137 -15.31 12.56 21.37
CA LYS A 137 -15.62 12.71 22.80
C LYS A 137 -14.55 12.06 23.69
N ASN A 138 -13.81 11.08 23.16
CA ASN A 138 -12.72 10.41 23.86
C ASN A 138 -11.34 10.90 23.39
N GLY A 139 -11.28 11.91 22.51
CA GLY A 139 -10.02 12.43 21.96
C GLY A 139 -9.21 11.37 21.22
N PHE A 140 -9.89 10.51 20.46
CA PHE A 140 -9.31 9.39 19.72
C PHE A 140 -8.45 9.90 18.55
N MET A 141 -7.17 9.56 18.57
CA MET A 141 -6.18 9.85 17.54
C MET A 141 -5.43 8.58 17.17
N ARG A 142 -4.82 8.56 15.97
CA ARG A 142 -4.07 7.44 15.41
C ARG A 142 -2.72 7.91 14.89
N ALA A 143 -1.66 7.15 15.14
CA ALA A 143 -0.28 7.50 14.77
C ALA A 143 -0.04 7.35 13.25
N ALA A 144 -0.58 6.29 12.67
CA ALA A 144 -0.55 6.00 11.24
C ALA A 144 -1.95 5.66 10.72
N ARG A 145 -2.26 6.15 9.51
CA ARG A 145 -3.43 5.76 8.73
C ARG A 145 -2.97 4.74 7.71
N THR A 146 -3.43 3.50 7.83
CA THR A 146 -3.16 2.46 6.85
C THR A 146 -4.29 2.45 5.81
N ASP A 147 -3.92 2.25 4.54
CA ASP A 147 -4.86 2.14 3.42
C ASP A 147 -5.64 0.80 3.49
N LYS A 148 -6.63 0.62 2.61
CA LYS A 148 -7.38 -0.64 2.46
C LYS A 148 -6.42 -1.83 2.30
N GLY A 149 -6.65 -2.89 3.09
CA GLY A 149 -5.86 -4.12 3.05
C GLY A 149 -4.49 -4.06 3.74
N VAL A 150 -3.98 -2.88 4.13
CA VAL A 150 -2.64 -2.75 4.73
C VAL A 150 -2.66 -3.20 6.21
N HIS A 151 -1.73 -4.08 6.57
CA HIS A 151 -1.60 -4.65 7.90
C HIS A 151 -0.76 -3.77 8.85
N ALA A 152 -0.82 -4.02 10.15
CA ALA A 152 0.08 -3.43 11.13
C ALA A 152 0.43 -4.44 12.23
N ALA A 153 1.71 -4.73 12.43
CA ALA A 153 2.16 -5.43 13.63
C ALA A 153 2.00 -4.53 14.85
N GLY A 154 2.38 -3.26 14.70
CA GLY A 154 2.28 -2.22 15.71
C GLY A 154 1.74 -0.92 15.13
N ASN A 155 0.68 -0.40 15.73
CA ASN A 155 0.20 0.97 15.56
C ASN A 155 -0.13 1.54 16.94
N VAL A 156 -0.21 2.85 17.05
CA VAL A 156 -0.57 3.52 18.31
C VAL A 156 -1.79 4.38 18.10
N ILE A 157 -2.78 4.18 18.96
CA ILE A 157 -3.91 5.10 19.13
C ILE A 157 -3.78 5.82 20.47
N SER A 158 -4.30 7.04 20.56
CA SER A 158 -4.40 7.73 21.84
C SER A 158 -5.81 8.21 22.08
N LEU A 159 -6.32 7.97 23.28
CA LEU A 159 -7.69 8.28 23.68
C LEU A 159 -7.79 8.41 25.19
N LYS A 160 -8.95 8.87 25.66
CA LYS A 160 -9.32 8.89 27.07
C LYS A 160 -10.17 7.66 27.37
N MET A 161 -9.70 6.79 28.24
CA MET A 161 -10.43 5.59 28.66
C MET A 161 -10.46 5.45 30.19
N ILE A 162 -11.39 4.64 30.68
CA ILE A 162 -11.46 4.18 32.07
C ILE A 162 -10.44 3.05 32.22
N ILE A 163 -9.55 3.14 33.20
CA ILE A 163 -8.41 2.22 33.41
C ILE A 163 -8.31 1.72 34.86
N GLU A 164 -9.41 1.81 35.62
CA GLU A 164 -9.46 1.31 37.01
C GLU A 164 -9.68 -0.20 37.09
N ASP A 165 -9.95 -0.82 35.94
CA ASP A 165 -10.13 -2.26 35.80
C ASP A 165 -8.80 -2.84 35.31
N ASP A 166 -8.16 -3.67 36.14
CA ASP A 166 -6.85 -4.24 35.84
C ASP A 166 -6.92 -5.19 34.63
N ASP A 167 -8.08 -5.82 34.39
CA ASP A 167 -8.32 -6.75 33.27
C ASP A 167 -8.85 -6.03 32.00
N VAL A 168 -8.71 -4.70 31.92
CA VAL A 168 -9.32 -3.93 30.82
C VAL A 168 -8.79 -4.36 29.45
N VAL A 169 -7.54 -4.79 29.35
CA VAL A 169 -6.92 -5.22 28.09
C VAL A 169 -7.53 -6.54 27.63
N GLU A 170 -7.66 -7.51 28.53
CA GLU A 170 -8.26 -8.82 28.32
C GLU A 170 -9.74 -8.67 27.92
N LYS A 171 -10.49 -7.81 28.63
CA LYS A 171 -11.90 -7.53 28.32
C LYS A 171 -12.06 -6.92 26.93
N ILE A 172 -11.22 -5.95 26.55
CA ILE A 172 -11.24 -5.38 25.20
C ILE A 172 -10.91 -6.45 24.17
N ASN A 173 -9.84 -7.23 24.37
CA ASN A 173 -9.44 -8.29 23.44
C ASN A 173 -10.51 -9.39 23.29
N SER A 174 -11.28 -9.71 24.33
CA SER A 174 -12.39 -10.68 24.27
C SER A 174 -13.53 -10.26 23.32
N HIS A 175 -13.60 -8.97 22.99
CA HIS A 175 -14.56 -8.40 22.04
C HIS A 175 -13.95 -8.07 20.68
N LEU A 176 -12.65 -8.33 20.49
CA LEU A 176 -11.97 -8.15 19.21
C LEU A 176 -11.89 -9.47 18.43
N PRO A 177 -12.01 -9.43 17.10
CA PRO A 177 -11.71 -10.61 16.29
C PRO A 177 -10.24 -11.01 16.44
N GLU A 178 -9.90 -12.27 16.17
CA GLU A 178 -8.53 -12.77 16.40
C GLU A 178 -7.43 -11.97 15.68
N GLN A 179 -7.79 -11.41 14.54
CA GLN A 179 -6.92 -10.63 13.68
C GLN A 179 -6.75 -9.16 14.09
N ILE A 180 -7.29 -8.74 15.24
CA ILE A 180 -7.03 -7.42 15.85
C ILE A 180 -6.66 -7.65 17.32
N ARG A 181 -5.59 -7.00 17.78
CA ARG A 181 -5.07 -7.12 19.14
C ARG A 181 -4.75 -5.77 19.75
N LEU A 182 -5.15 -5.59 21.00
CA LEU A 182 -4.61 -4.58 21.91
C LEU A 182 -3.47 -5.23 22.69
N TRP A 183 -2.22 -4.83 22.40
CA TRP A 183 -1.04 -5.30 23.13
C TRP A 183 -1.05 -4.81 24.57
N GLY A 184 -1.42 -3.55 24.75
CA GLY A 184 -1.58 -2.93 26.05
C GLY A 184 -1.74 -1.42 25.93
N TYR A 185 -1.56 -0.72 27.05
CA TYR A 185 -1.61 0.74 27.07
C TYR A 185 -0.57 1.34 28.02
N GLN A 186 -0.23 2.60 27.79
CA GLN A 186 0.57 3.42 28.69
C GLN A 186 -0.18 4.70 29.01
N ARG A 187 -0.27 5.06 30.29
CA ARG A 187 -0.84 6.34 30.71
C ARG A 187 0.06 7.48 30.26
N THR A 188 -0.54 8.52 29.69
CA THR A 188 0.17 9.70 29.20
C THR A 188 -0.33 10.97 29.88
N ASN A 189 0.35 12.09 29.62
CA ASN A 189 -0.17 13.40 29.99
C ASN A 189 -1.45 13.73 29.20
N LYS A 190 -2.20 14.75 29.64
CA LYS A 190 -3.50 15.13 29.05
C LYS A 190 -3.39 15.65 27.61
N SER A 191 -2.22 16.17 27.21
CA SER A 191 -1.97 16.79 25.90
C SER A 191 -1.36 15.84 24.87
N PHE A 192 -1.03 14.60 25.25
CA PHE A 192 -0.43 13.63 24.35
C PHE A 192 -1.33 13.36 23.14
N ASP A 193 -0.72 13.39 21.96
CA ASP A 193 -1.32 13.05 20.69
C ASP A 193 -0.34 12.15 19.95
N CYS A 194 -0.70 10.88 19.81
CA CYS A 194 0.15 9.85 19.20
C CYS A 194 0.54 10.17 17.75
N ARG A 195 -0.20 11.02 17.03
CA ARG A 195 0.15 11.46 15.68
C ARG A 195 1.21 12.55 15.71
N LYS A 196 1.00 13.57 16.55
CA LYS A 196 1.86 14.76 16.62
C LYS A 196 3.21 14.46 17.28
N MET A 197 3.22 13.56 18.27
CA MET A 197 4.41 13.18 19.00
C MET A 197 5.23 12.06 18.32
N CYS A 198 4.72 11.47 17.24
CA CYS A 198 5.41 10.41 16.51
C CYS A 198 6.52 10.99 15.61
N SER A 199 7.76 10.60 15.91
CA SER A 199 8.97 11.09 15.24
C SER A 199 9.21 10.41 13.89
N SER A 200 8.95 9.10 13.79
CA SER A 200 9.18 8.32 12.57
C SER A 200 8.32 7.06 12.55
N ARG A 201 8.25 6.35 11.42
CA ARG A 201 7.56 5.07 11.30
C ARG A 201 8.47 4.06 10.62
N ILE A 202 8.35 2.82 11.05
CA ILE A 202 9.01 1.66 10.45
C ILE A 202 7.94 0.85 9.74
N TYR A 203 8.13 0.62 8.45
CA TYR A 203 7.33 -0.29 7.65
C TYR A 203 8.18 -1.48 7.23
N GLU A 204 7.51 -2.58 6.91
CA GLU A 204 8.11 -3.73 6.26
C GLU A 204 7.35 -4.00 4.97
N TYR A 205 8.10 -4.33 3.91
CA TYR A 205 7.56 -4.77 2.63
C TYR A 205 8.09 -6.15 2.29
N LEU A 206 7.21 -7.13 2.24
CA LEU A 206 7.50 -8.49 1.79
C LEU A 206 7.24 -8.62 0.29
N MET A 207 8.19 -9.18 -0.44
CA MET A 207 7.97 -9.51 -1.85
C MET A 207 8.74 -10.75 -2.29
N PRO A 208 8.19 -11.54 -3.22
CA PRO A 208 8.91 -12.66 -3.83
C PRO A 208 10.09 -12.16 -4.66
N THR A 209 11.20 -12.88 -4.64
CA THR A 209 12.43 -12.45 -5.33
C THR A 209 12.31 -12.48 -6.85
N TYR A 210 11.42 -13.32 -7.41
CA TYR A 210 11.11 -13.31 -8.85
C TYR A 210 10.55 -11.98 -9.35
N SER A 211 10.11 -11.10 -8.46
CA SER A 211 9.67 -9.74 -8.79
C SER A 211 10.76 -8.92 -9.49
N PHE A 212 12.04 -9.26 -9.27
CA PHE A 212 13.19 -8.57 -9.86
C PHE A 212 13.67 -9.17 -11.19
N LEU A 213 12.98 -10.18 -11.73
CA LEU A 213 13.26 -10.74 -13.05
C LEU A 213 12.93 -9.75 -14.17
N PRO A 214 13.67 -9.72 -15.29
CA PRO A 214 13.43 -8.76 -16.34
C PRO A 214 12.08 -9.00 -17.04
N PRO A 215 11.55 -7.98 -17.76
CA PRO A 215 10.34 -8.12 -18.54
C PRO A 215 10.40 -9.33 -19.47
N ARG A 216 9.25 -9.97 -19.73
CA ARG A 216 9.18 -11.11 -20.66
C ARG A 216 9.76 -10.71 -22.02
N PRO A 217 10.66 -11.52 -22.62
CA PRO A 217 11.06 -11.32 -24.01
C PRO A 217 9.84 -11.21 -24.93
N GLY A 218 9.83 -10.21 -25.80
CA GLY A 218 8.70 -9.95 -26.71
C GLY A 218 7.54 -9.11 -26.12
N SER A 219 7.52 -8.85 -24.81
CA SER A 219 6.61 -7.88 -24.21
C SER A 219 6.84 -6.45 -24.73
N VAL A 220 5.87 -5.56 -24.54
CA VAL A 220 5.95 -4.17 -25.00
C VAL A 220 7.15 -3.47 -24.36
N LEU A 221 7.30 -3.58 -23.04
CA LEU A 221 8.41 -2.98 -22.32
C LEU A 221 9.77 -3.56 -22.76
N ALA A 222 9.87 -4.89 -22.93
CA ALA A 222 11.10 -5.52 -23.42
C ALA A 222 11.50 -5.02 -24.82
N LYS A 223 10.53 -4.88 -25.74
CA LYS A 223 10.74 -4.34 -27.08
C LYS A 223 11.25 -2.90 -27.04
N GLU A 224 10.66 -2.07 -26.18
CA GLU A 224 11.10 -0.67 -26.01
C GLU A 224 12.50 -0.56 -25.41
N ILE A 225 12.86 -1.41 -24.44
CA ILE A 225 14.22 -1.48 -23.89
C ILE A 225 15.22 -1.83 -24.99
N LEU A 226 14.97 -2.88 -25.77
CA LEU A 226 15.86 -3.29 -26.86
C LEU A 226 15.99 -2.23 -27.95
N LYS A 227 14.90 -1.52 -28.26
CA LYS A 227 14.93 -0.40 -29.21
C LYS A 227 15.79 0.75 -28.69
N ALA A 228 15.60 1.14 -27.44
CA ALA A 228 16.36 2.20 -26.80
C ALA A 228 17.85 1.84 -26.65
N GLU A 229 18.19 0.59 -26.35
CA GLU A 229 19.59 0.15 -26.23
C GLU A 229 20.34 0.23 -27.58
N LYS A 230 19.65 0.04 -28.71
CA LYS A 230 20.24 0.27 -30.05
C LYS A 230 20.57 1.74 -30.29
N GLU A 231 19.76 2.64 -29.76
CA GLU A 231 19.93 4.10 -29.87
C GLU A 231 21.01 4.61 -28.88
N PHE A 232 21.10 4.01 -27.69
CA PHE A 232 21.96 4.44 -26.57
C PHE A 232 22.73 3.24 -26.00
N GLN A 233 23.69 2.72 -26.76
CA GLN A 233 24.42 1.50 -26.43
C GLN A 233 25.22 1.62 -25.12
N GLY A 234 25.21 0.56 -24.32
CA GLY A 234 25.92 0.45 -23.05
C GLY A 234 25.19 1.10 -21.88
N THR A 235 23.96 1.57 -22.06
CA THR A 235 23.21 2.26 -21.00
C THR A 235 22.52 1.28 -20.06
N THR A 236 21.97 0.19 -20.60
CA THR A 236 21.31 -0.83 -19.78
C THR A 236 22.28 -1.92 -19.36
N ARG A 237 22.11 -2.43 -18.15
CA ARG A 237 22.86 -3.57 -17.62
C ARG A 237 22.46 -4.84 -18.34
N VAL A 238 23.45 -5.69 -18.63
CA VAL A 238 23.23 -7.05 -19.12
C VAL A 238 22.69 -7.92 -18.00
N ASP A 239 21.61 -8.67 -18.26
CA ASP A 239 20.93 -9.51 -17.27
C ASP A 239 21.00 -11.00 -17.64
N LYS A 240 22.17 -11.62 -17.42
CA LYS A 240 22.39 -13.05 -17.71
C LYS A 240 21.51 -14.00 -16.89
N GLU A 241 21.25 -13.66 -15.63
CA GLU A 241 20.41 -14.45 -14.73
C GLU A 241 18.96 -14.45 -15.23
N GLY A 242 18.46 -13.29 -15.65
CA GLY A 242 17.14 -13.15 -16.24
C GLY A 242 17.02 -13.81 -17.62
N GLU A 243 18.04 -13.71 -18.47
CA GLU A 243 18.10 -14.45 -19.74
C GLU A 243 18.02 -15.97 -19.51
N THR A 244 18.80 -16.49 -18.56
CA THR A 244 18.78 -17.91 -18.20
C THR A 244 17.40 -18.35 -17.73
N PHE A 245 16.78 -17.58 -16.84
CA PHE A 245 15.43 -17.86 -16.34
C PHE A 245 14.40 -17.96 -17.49
N TRP A 246 14.39 -16.98 -18.40
CA TRP A 246 13.43 -16.96 -19.51
C TRP A 246 13.69 -18.08 -20.51
N ASN A 247 14.96 -18.38 -20.83
CA ASN A 247 15.32 -19.49 -21.71
C ASN A 247 14.83 -20.84 -21.15
N GLU A 248 15.02 -21.09 -19.86
CA GLU A 248 14.54 -22.31 -19.21
C GLU A 248 13.01 -22.40 -19.17
N LEU A 249 12.32 -21.29 -18.86
CA LEU A 249 10.86 -21.23 -18.84
C LEU A 249 10.30 -21.53 -20.24
N MET A 250 10.84 -20.89 -21.28
CA MET A 250 10.40 -21.09 -22.67
C MET A 250 10.71 -22.51 -23.16
N ALA A 251 11.85 -23.08 -22.77
CA ALA A 251 12.18 -24.47 -23.08
C ALA A 251 11.16 -25.46 -22.46
N LYS A 252 10.74 -25.23 -21.20
CA LYS A 252 9.68 -26.03 -20.56
C LYS A 252 8.32 -25.86 -21.23
N CYS A 253 7.97 -24.64 -21.66
CA CYS A 253 6.74 -24.39 -22.41
C CYS A 253 6.73 -25.17 -23.73
N LYS A 254 7.84 -25.12 -24.47
CA LYS A 254 8.01 -25.87 -25.72
C LYS A 254 7.94 -27.38 -25.50
N ALA A 255 8.48 -27.90 -24.40
CA ALA A 255 8.44 -29.32 -24.06
C ALA A 255 7.00 -29.86 -23.85
N VAL A 256 6.05 -29.00 -23.46
CA VAL A 256 4.63 -29.34 -23.34
C VAL A 256 3.78 -28.88 -24.54
N GLY A 257 4.44 -28.46 -25.63
CA GLY A 257 3.77 -28.06 -26.87
C GLY A 257 3.24 -26.63 -26.92
N VAL A 258 3.56 -25.77 -25.95
CA VAL A 258 3.19 -24.34 -25.99
C VAL A 258 4.23 -23.56 -26.78
N THR A 259 3.78 -22.84 -27.81
CA THR A 259 4.64 -22.06 -28.71
C THR A 259 4.74 -20.59 -28.30
N ASP A 260 5.82 -19.93 -28.72
CA ASP A 260 6.04 -18.48 -28.50
C ASP A 260 4.90 -17.63 -29.08
N ASN A 261 4.39 -18.03 -30.25
CA ASN A 261 3.27 -17.34 -30.91
C ASN A 261 1.96 -17.47 -30.12
N GLU A 262 1.66 -18.64 -29.56
CA GLU A 262 0.50 -18.81 -28.69
C GLU A 262 0.64 -17.95 -27.42
N ILE A 263 1.83 -17.90 -26.82
CA ILE A 263 2.11 -17.04 -25.67
C ILE A 263 1.86 -15.58 -26.03
N ASP A 264 2.37 -15.10 -27.17
CA ASP A 264 2.15 -13.74 -27.63
C ASP A 264 0.65 -13.45 -27.88
N GLN A 265 -0.09 -14.39 -28.47
CA GLN A 265 -1.54 -14.27 -28.65
C GLN A 265 -2.29 -14.22 -27.32
N ILE A 266 -1.90 -15.02 -26.33
CA ILE A 266 -2.49 -15.02 -24.98
C ILE A 266 -2.31 -13.65 -24.33
N TYR A 267 -1.10 -13.08 -24.38
CA TYR A 267 -0.85 -11.75 -23.82
C TYR A 267 -1.63 -10.66 -24.55
N GLU A 268 -1.70 -10.72 -25.87
CA GLU A 268 -2.43 -9.73 -26.67
C GLU A 268 -3.95 -9.80 -26.42
N ALA A 269 -4.52 -11.01 -26.33
CA ALA A 269 -5.92 -11.20 -25.98
C ALA A 269 -6.23 -10.67 -24.57
N ASN A 270 -5.39 -11.00 -23.57
CA ASN A 270 -5.52 -10.46 -22.21
C ASN A 270 -5.43 -8.93 -22.19
N ARG A 271 -4.56 -8.34 -23.02
CA ARG A 271 -4.40 -6.89 -23.14
C ARG A 271 -5.65 -6.22 -23.73
N LEU A 272 -6.29 -6.86 -24.71
CA LEU A 272 -7.47 -6.36 -25.40
C LEU A 272 -8.79 -6.75 -24.71
N GLY A 273 -8.75 -7.56 -23.65
CA GLY A 273 -9.94 -8.10 -23.00
C GLY A 273 -10.74 -9.04 -23.90
N LEU A 274 -10.05 -9.80 -24.76
CA LEU A 274 -10.65 -10.75 -25.68
C LEU A 274 -10.67 -12.16 -25.09
N ASP A 275 -11.73 -12.91 -25.39
CA ASP A 275 -11.82 -14.32 -25.05
C ASP A 275 -10.80 -15.14 -25.85
N LEU A 276 -10.19 -16.13 -25.19
CA LEU A 276 -9.28 -17.07 -25.84
C LEU A 276 -10.09 -18.16 -26.57
N SER A 277 -9.57 -18.59 -27.72
CA SER A 277 -10.05 -19.83 -28.33
C SER A 277 -9.72 -21.02 -27.44
N VAL A 278 -10.49 -22.11 -27.53
CA VAL A 278 -10.25 -23.32 -26.69
C VAL A 278 -8.80 -23.82 -26.74
N PRO A 279 -8.12 -23.90 -27.92
CA PRO A 279 -6.71 -24.27 -27.95
C PRO A 279 -5.79 -23.26 -27.23
N LEU A 280 -6.06 -21.97 -27.37
CA LEU A 280 -5.28 -20.92 -26.68
C LEU A 280 -5.53 -20.90 -25.17
N GLU A 281 -6.72 -21.25 -24.71
CA GLU A 281 -7.00 -21.39 -23.27
C GLU A 281 -6.17 -22.53 -22.68
N GLN A 282 -6.09 -23.67 -23.37
CA GLN A 282 -5.26 -24.79 -22.93
C GLN A 282 -3.78 -24.43 -22.90
N ALA A 283 -3.30 -23.69 -23.91
CA ALA A 283 -1.95 -23.15 -23.93
C ALA A 283 -1.72 -22.16 -22.77
N ALA A 284 -2.69 -21.30 -22.46
CA ALA A 284 -2.63 -20.35 -21.36
C ALA A 284 -2.56 -21.04 -20.01
N ILE A 285 -3.35 -22.10 -19.78
CA ILE A 285 -3.30 -22.91 -18.56
C ILE A 285 -1.91 -23.52 -18.38
N ASN A 286 -1.36 -24.13 -19.43
CA ASN A 286 -0.03 -24.74 -19.39
C ASN A 286 1.07 -23.69 -19.15
N PHE A 287 1.00 -22.55 -19.85
CA PHE A 287 1.94 -21.45 -19.69
C PHE A 287 1.90 -20.85 -18.27
N ARG A 288 0.70 -20.60 -17.73
CA ARG A 288 0.52 -20.09 -16.35
C ARG A 288 1.10 -21.07 -15.34
N LYS A 289 0.83 -22.37 -15.50
CA LYS A 289 1.37 -23.43 -14.62
C LYS A 289 2.90 -23.46 -14.62
N ILE A 290 3.52 -23.53 -15.81
CA ILE A 290 4.98 -23.56 -15.95
C ILE A 290 5.61 -22.26 -15.43
N SER A 291 5.01 -21.11 -15.74
CA SER A 291 5.47 -19.81 -15.25
C SER A 291 5.48 -19.77 -13.73
N ARG A 292 4.42 -20.27 -13.08
CA ARG A 292 4.33 -20.37 -11.62
C ARG A 292 5.42 -21.28 -11.04
N GLU A 293 5.60 -22.47 -11.62
CA GLU A 293 6.62 -23.42 -11.17
C GLU A 293 8.04 -22.85 -11.29
N CYS A 294 8.37 -22.22 -12.43
CA CYS A 294 9.66 -21.57 -12.62
C CYS A 294 9.87 -20.39 -11.67
N ARG A 295 8.86 -19.54 -11.46
CA ARG A 295 8.96 -18.41 -10.51
C ARG A 295 9.09 -18.88 -9.07
N GLY A 296 8.35 -19.91 -8.67
CA GLY A 296 8.51 -20.54 -7.36
C GLY A 296 9.91 -21.11 -7.16
N ALA A 297 10.51 -21.70 -8.20
CA ALA A 297 11.86 -22.25 -8.15
C ALA A 297 12.99 -21.21 -8.25
N PHE A 298 12.70 -19.98 -8.68
CA PHE A 298 13.70 -18.93 -8.83
C PHE A 298 14.35 -18.56 -7.49
N ARG A 299 15.68 -18.41 -7.51
CA ARG A 299 16.48 -17.95 -6.37
C ARG A 299 17.33 -16.78 -6.82
N ILE A 300 17.25 -15.67 -6.11
CA ILE A 300 17.98 -14.46 -6.46
C ILE A 300 19.47 -14.65 -6.24
N SER A 301 20.26 -14.27 -7.23
CA SER A 301 21.70 -14.18 -7.10
C SER A 301 22.12 -13.12 -6.07
N GLN A 302 23.27 -13.32 -5.43
CA GLN A 302 23.83 -12.30 -4.53
C GLN A 302 24.07 -10.98 -5.25
N GLU A 303 24.49 -11.03 -6.52
CA GLU A 303 24.70 -9.84 -7.35
C GLU A 303 23.41 -9.03 -7.52
N ARG A 304 22.28 -9.67 -7.88
CA ARG A 304 21.00 -8.97 -7.99
C ARG A 304 20.50 -8.49 -6.64
N LEU A 305 20.67 -9.26 -5.57
CA LEU A 305 20.30 -8.84 -4.23
C LEU A 305 21.07 -7.58 -3.78
N GLU A 306 22.36 -7.48 -4.11
CA GLU A 306 23.13 -6.26 -3.86
C GLU A 306 22.67 -5.08 -4.72
N LEU A 307 22.21 -5.32 -5.96
CA LEU A 307 21.56 -4.27 -6.76
C LEU A 307 20.27 -3.77 -6.11
N VAL A 308 19.45 -4.67 -5.54
CA VAL A 308 18.25 -4.30 -4.75
C VAL A 308 18.62 -3.41 -3.57
N ARG A 309 19.64 -3.81 -2.80
CA ARG A 309 20.15 -3.05 -1.66
C ARG A 309 20.64 -1.66 -2.07
N LYS A 310 21.44 -1.56 -3.13
CA LYS A 310 21.94 -0.29 -3.68
C LYS A 310 20.80 0.62 -4.14
N ALA A 311 19.87 0.08 -4.93
CA ALA A 311 18.74 0.84 -5.45
C ALA A 311 17.88 1.45 -4.33
N LEU A 312 17.58 0.67 -3.29
CA LEU A 312 16.79 1.15 -2.15
C LEU A 312 17.56 2.15 -1.28
N ASN A 313 18.89 2.01 -1.18
CA ASN A 313 19.71 2.91 -0.38
C ASN A 313 19.79 4.33 -0.95
N ILE A 314 19.56 4.52 -2.25
CA ILE A 314 19.48 5.85 -2.90
C ILE A 314 18.40 6.73 -2.25
N TYR A 315 17.34 6.13 -1.71
CA TYR A 315 16.28 6.88 -1.04
C TYR A 315 16.68 7.48 0.31
N VAL A 316 17.78 7.01 0.92
CA VAL A 316 18.24 7.50 2.24
C VAL A 316 18.61 8.98 2.13
N GLY A 317 18.24 9.76 3.16
CA GLY A 317 18.43 11.20 3.15
C GLY A 317 17.15 11.97 2.84
N SER A 318 17.32 13.26 2.52
CA SER A 318 16.22 14.19 2.29
C SER A 318 16.07 14.48 0.80
N HIS A 319 14.96 14.01 0.20
CA HIS A 319 14.69 14.15 -1.23
C HIS A 319 13.30 14.73 -1.49
N ASN A 320 13.07 15.16 -2.74
CA ASN A 320 11.75 15.59 -3.21
C ASN A 320 10.97 14.40 -3.79
N PHE A 321 9.95 13.93 -3.06
CA PHE A 321 9.20 12.73 -3.41
C PHE A 321 7.92 13.01 -4.22
N HIS A 322 7.84 14.12 -4.97
CA HIS A 322 6.60 14.50 -5.68
C HIS A 322 6.14 13.48 -6.73
N ASN A 323 7.06 12.74 -7.38
CA ASN A 323 6.75 11.65 -8.31
C ASN A 323 6.29 10.37 -7.59
N PHE A 324 6.65 10.23 -6.31
CA PHE A 324 6.33 9.09 -5.46
C PHE A 324 4.98 9.25 -4.74
N THR A 325 4.14 10.20 -5.13
CA THR A 325 2.80 10.37 -4.56
C THR A 325 1.84 10.89 -5.62
N LEU A 326 0.55 10.95 -5.27
CA LEU A 326 -0.47 11.61 -6.07
C LEU A 326 -0.65 13.06 -5.64
N GLY A 327 -1.00 13.92 -6.59
CA GLY A 327 -1.45 15.29 -6.33
C GLY A 327 -0.39 16.26 -5.80
N LYS A 328 0.90 15.94 -5.92
CA LYS A 328 2.00 16.84 -5.54
C LYS A 328 2.77 17.33 -6.76
N SER A 329 2.99 18.64 -6.81
CA SER A 329 3.91 19.27 -7.75
C SER A 329 5.33 19.27 -7.18
N TYR A 330 6.32 19.38 -8.07
CA TYR A 330 7.73 19.49 -7.68
C TYR A 330 7.99 20.65 -6.70
N LYS A 331 7.30 21.78 -6.88
CA LYS A 331 7.48 23.00 -6.07
C LYS A 331 6.80 22.93 -4.69
N ASP A 332 6.00 21.90 -4.40
CA ASP A 332 5.34 21.76 -3.10
C ASP A 332 6.36 21.37 -2.01
N PRO A 333 6.65 22.22 -1.01
CA PRO A 333 7.62 21.91 0.05
C PRO A 333 7.22 20.68 0.85
N SER A 334 5.92 20.39 0.94
CA SER A 334 5.40 19.20 1.60
C SER A 334 5.61 17.91 0.79
N ALA A 335 6.27 17.94 -0.36
CA ALA A 335 6.78 16.76 -1.06
C ALA A 335 8.17 16.31 -0.56
N LYS A 336 8.91 17.18 0.16
CA LYS A 336 10.21 16.81 0.74
C LYS A 336 10.04 15.86 1.91
N ARG A 337 10.73 14.72 1.89
CA ARG A 337 10.69 13.72 2.97
C ARG A 337 12.08 13.22 3.28
N TYR A 338 12.25 12.77 4.52
CA TYR A 338 13.50 12.25 5.05
C TYR A 338 13.36 10.76 5.35
N MET A 339 14.13 9.94 4.63
CA MET A 339 14.26 8.51 4.88
C MET A 339 15.50 8.27 5.75
N LYS A 340 15.31 7.56 6.86
CA LYS A 340 16.36 7.25 7.83
C LYS A 340 17.19 6.05 7.39
N SER A 341 16.55 4.96 6.94
CA SER A 341 17.26 3.76 6.50
C SER A 341 16.38 2.81 5.69
N PHE A 342 17.02 2.02 4.83
CA PHE A 342 16.48 0.82 4.22
C PHE A 342 17.32 -0.39 4.63
N LYS A 343 16.67 -1.49 5.01
CA LYS A 343 17.35 -2.75 5.34
C LYS A 343 16.66 -3.88 4.60
N VAL A 344 17.39 -4.58 3.75
CA VAL A 344 16.90 -5.75 3.01
C VAL A 344 17.44 -7.00 3.69
N SER A 345 16.56 -7.95 4.01
CA SER A 345 16.97 -9.22 4.61
C SER A 345 17.79 -10.07 3.63
N GLU A 346 18.41 -11.13 4.14
CA GLU A 346 18.72 -12.29 3.29
C GLU A 346 17.42 -12.94 2.79
N PRO A 347 17.44 -13.63 1.64
CA PRO A 347 16.27 -14.34 1.15
C PRO A 347 15.88 -15.49 2.06
N PHE A 348 14.58 -15.80 2.14
CA PHE A 348 14.05 -16.93 2.89
C PHE A 348 12.93 -17.63 2.13
N LEU A 349 12.74 -18.93 2.40
CA LEU A 349 11.78 -19.77 1.69
C LEU A 349 10.48 -19.94 2.47
N ILE A 350 9.36 -19.79 1.76
CA ILE A 350 8.03 -20.11 2.25
C ILE A 350 7.30 -20.89 1.17
N GLU A 351 6.87 -22.11 1.51
CA GLU A 351 6.13 -23.00 0.60
C GLU A 351 6.81 -23.13 -0.78
N GLY A 352 8.15 -23.15 -0.80
CA GLY A 352 8.96 -23.29 -2.00
C GLY A 352 9.29 -21.99 -2.74
N THR A 353 8.58 -20.88 -2.48
CA THR A 353 8.86 -19.56 -3.07
C THR A 353 9.85 -18.79 -2.21
N GLU A 354 10.81 -18.11 -2.84
CA GLU A 354 11.79 -17.27 -2.14
C GLU A 354 11.30 -15.82 -2.00
N TRP A 355 11.45 -15.28 -0.81
CA TRP A 355 11.00 -13.94 -0.41
C TRP A 355 12.14 -13.15 0.22
N ILE A 356 12.00 -11.83 0.15
CA ILE A 356 12.81 -10.89 0.94
C ILE A 356 11.89 -9.99 1.77
N SER A 357 12.42 -9.54 2.91
CA SER A 357 11.83 -8.47 3.72
C SER A 357 12.62 -7.18 3.52
N ILE A 358 11.90 -6.09 3.27
CA ILE A 358 12.47 -4.75 3.14
C ILE A 358 11.94 -3.89 4.30
N LYS A 359 12.77 -3.63 5.30
CA LYS A 359 12.46 -2.72 6.41
C LYS A 359 12.80 -1.28 6.04
N ILE A 360 11.82 -0.41 6.20
CA ILE A 360 11.83 0.98 5.72
C ILE A 360 11.60 1.90 6.90
N HIS A 361 12.59 2.70 7.27
CA HIS A 361 12.49 3.67 8.36
C HIS A 361 12.48 5.08 7.80
N GLY A 362 11.40 5.83 8.03
CA GLY A 362 11.25 7.20 7.54
C GLY A 362 10.55 8.09 8.55
N GLN A 363 10.84 9.40 8.51
CA GLN A 363 10.25 10.37 9.42
C GLN A 363 8.72 10.50 9.19
N SER A 364 8.32 10.59 7.92
CA SER A 364 6.92 10.62 7.51
C SER A 364 6.79 10.13 6.07
N PHE A 365 5.58 9.70 5.70
CA PHE A 365 5.28 9.16 4.37
C PHE A 365 4.03 9.83 3.79
N MET A 366 4.05 10.10 2.50
CA MET A 366 2.89 10.53 1.72
C MET A 366 2.05 9.34 1.26
N LEU A 367 0.86 9.62 0.74
CA LEU A 367 -0.02 8.62 0.15
C LEU A 367 0.74 7.84 -0.94
N HIS A 368 0.70 6.51 -0.86
CA HIS A 368 1.37 5.58 -1.78
C HIS A 368 2.90 5.66 -1.87
N GLN A 369 3.57 6.50 -1.07
CA GLN A 369 5.01 6.76 -1.21
C GLN A 369 5.86 5.51 -1.18
N ILE A 370 5.69 4.67 -0.16
CA ILE A 370 6.45 3.43 -0.01
C ILE A 370 6.24 2.50 -1.23
N ARG A 371 4.98 2.30 -1.64
CA ARG A 371 4.63 1.42 -2.76
C ARG A 371 5.21 1.91 -4.09
N LYS A 372 5.29 3.23 -4.31
CA LYS A 372 5.96 3.81 -5.48
C LYS A 372 7.48 3.70 -5.39
N MET A 373 8.07 3.85 -4.21
CA MET A 373 9.53 3.65 -4.02
C MET A 373 9.92 2.20 -4.32
N ILE A 374 9.18 1.23 -3.78
CA ILE A 374 9.39 -0.20 -4.08
C ILE A 374 9.17 -0.48 -5.57
N GLY A 375 8.09 0.06 -6.17
CA GLY A 375 7.82 -0.10 -7.59
C GLY A 375 8.95 0.43 -8.47
N MET A 376 9.44 1.64 -8.21
CA MET A 376 10.56 2.23 -8.94
C MET A 376 11.84 1.41 -8.80
N ALA A 377 12.22 1.04 -7.58
CA ALA A 377 13.44 0.24 -7.34
C ALA A 377 13.36 -1.12 -8.06
N ALA A 378 12.21 -1.80 -7.98
CA ALA A 378 12.01 -3.06 -8.69
C ALA A 378 12.12 -2.86 -10.20
N LEU A 379 11.46 -1.84 -10.76
CA LEU A 379 11.45 -1.59 -12.20
C LEU A 379 12.84 -1.25 -12.75
N VAL A 380 13.59 -0.40 -12.07
CA VAL A 380 14.97 -0.06 -12.46
C VAL A 380 15.87 -1.29 -12.51
N ILE A 381 15.68 -2.23 -11.59
CA ILE A 381 16.42 -3.51 -11.58
C ILE A 381 15.96 -4.38 -12.74
N ARG A 382 14.65 -4.58 -12.89
CA ARG A 382 14.03 -5.41 -13.95
C ARG A 382 14.44 -4.96 -15.34
N THR A 383 14.47 -3.66 -15.61
CA THR A 383 14.75 -3.14 -16.97
C THR A 383 16.23 -2.97 -17.26
N GLY A 384 17.11 -3.21 -16.29
CA GLY A 384 18.54 -2.98 -16.44
C GLY A 384 18.93 -1.51 -16.53
N CYS A 385 17.99 -0.54 -16.45
CA CYS A 385 18.34 0.88 -16.59
C CYS A 385 19.17 1.39 -15.39
N PRO A 386 19.99 2.44 -15.55
CA PRO A 386 20.89 2.95 -14.51
C PRO A 386 20.19 3.22 -13.17
N LEU A 387 20.87 2.97 -12.05
CA LEU A 387 20.27 3.17 -10.72
C LEU A 387 19.99 4.65 -10.44
N GLU A 388 20.79 5.53 -11.05
CA GLU A 388 20.69 6.98 -11.07
C GLU A 388 19.32 7.45 -11.56
N ARG A 389 18.57 6.61 -12.32
CA ARG A 389 17.18 6.86 -12.70
C ARG A 389 16.28 7.12 -11.48
N ILE A 390 16.61 6.56 -10.32
CA ILE A 390 15.92 6.86 -9.06
C ILE A 390 16.20 8.28 -8.59
N GLU A 391 17.43 8.77 -8.72
CA GLU A 391 17.82 10.14 -8.36
C GLU A 391 17.19 11.16 -9.30
N GLU A 392 17.21 10.87 -10.60
CA GLU A 392 16.55 11.68 -11.62
C GLU A 392 15.05 11.85 -11.35
N ALA A 393 14.40 10.82 -10.78
CA ALA A 393 12.99 10.86 -10.42
C ALA A 393 12.66 11.86 -9.29
N PHE A 394 13.65 12.38 -8.56
CA PHE A 394 13.47 13.48 -7.61
C PHE A 394 13.42 14.86 -8.29
N GLY A 395 13.88 14.96 -9.55
CA GLY A 395 13.89 16.18 -10.35
C GLY A 395 12.51 16.68 -10.75
N GLU A 396 12.44 17.82 -11.45
CA GLU A 396 11.18 18.51 -11.78
C GLU A 396 10.28 17.72 -12.75
N ASN A 397 10.90 16.93 -13.63
CA ASN A 397 10.20 16.17 -14.66
C ASN A 397 9.20 15.19 -14.05
N LYS A 398 7.96 15.24 -14.56
CA LYS A 398 6.88 14.38 -14.07
C LYS A 398 6.97 13.01 -14.72
N ILE A 399 7.01 11.97 -13.90
CA ILE A 399 6.90 10.58 -14.34
C ILE A 399 5.79 9.85 -13.61
N ASN A 400 5.22 8.84 -14.27
CA ASN A 400 4.19 7.99 -13.68
C ASN A 400 4.81 6.69 -13.16
N ILE A 401 5.24 6.72 -11.90
CA ILE A 401 5.78 5.54 -11.22
C ILE A 401 4.63 4.60 -10.82
N PRO A 402 4.63 3.33 -11.28
CA PRO A 402 3.66 2.33 -10.85
C PRO A 402 3.68 2.10 -9.35
N LYS A 403 2.50 1.90 -8.78
CA LYS A 403 2.32 1.64 -7.35
C LYS A 403 2.36 0.13 -7.10
N ALA A 404 3.45 -0.38 -6.52
CA ALA A 404 3.60 -1.80 -6.18
C ALA A 404 2.41 -2.32 -5.36
N PRO A 405 2.09 -3.63 -5.34
CA PRO A 405 0.97 -4.19 -4.59
C PRO A 405 0.90 -3.76 -3.11
N ALA A 406 -0.31 -3.66 -2.56
CA ALA A 406 -0.49 -3.39 -1.12
C ALA A 406 -0.19 -4.62 -0.26
N LEU A 407 -0.35 -5.81 -0.84
CA LEU A 407 -0.26 -7.11 -0.18
C LEU A 407 0.99 -7.23 0.69
N GLY A 408 2.16 -6.89 0.14
CA GLY A 408 3.43 -6.99 0.86
C GLY A 408 3.63 -5.97 1.99
N LEU A 409 2.82 -4.91 2.08
CA LEU A 409 3.09 -3.77 2.97
C LEU A 409 2.43 -3.95 4.34
N LEU A 410 3.23 -3.84 5.39
CA LEU A 410 2.75 -3.70 6.77
C LEU A 410 3.48 -2.59 7.54
N LEU A 411 2.77 -1.98 8.49
CA LEU A 411 3.38 -1.09 9.49
C LEU A 411 3.96 -1.94 10.62
N GLU A 412 5.28 -1.87 10.83
CA GLU A 412 5.91 -2.53 11.98
C GLU A 412 5.62 -1.72 13.26
N GLN A 413 5.98 -0.44 13.27
CA GLN A 413 5.68 0.43 14.42
C GLN A 413 5.89 1.94 14.15
N PRO A 414 5.10 2.81 14.79
CA PRO A 414 5.47 4.21 15.02
C PRO A 414 6.55 4.34 16.11
N VAL A 415 7.45 5.31 15.93
CA VAL A 415 8.59 5.57 16.82
C VAL A 415 8.44 6.94 17.48
N TYR A 416 8.79 7.03 18.76
CA TYR A 416 8.52 8.18 19.64
C TYR A 416 9.78 8.78 20.28
N ASP A 417 10.96 8.64 19.65
CA ASP A 417 12.28 9.07 20.17
C ASP A 417 12.23 10.40 20.96
N GLY A 418 11.79 11.50 20.33
CA GLY A 418 11.77 12.82 20.97
C GLY A 418 10.74 12.97 22.11
N TYR A 419 9.72 12.11 22.15
CA TYR A 419 8.80 12.01 23.28
C TYR A 419 9.40 11.14 24.40
N ASN A 420 10.06 10.04 24.04
CA ASN A 420 10.69 9.11 24.97
C ASN A 420 11.88 9.74 25.70
N GLU A 421 12.70 10.54 25.02
CA GLU A 421 13.77 11.33 25.66
C GLU A 421 13.21 12.21 26.80
N ARG A 422 12.06 12.86 26.57
CA ARG A 422 11.41 13.70 27.60
C ARG A 422 10.85 12.86 28.75
N LEU A 423 10.26 11.70 28.45
CA LEU A 423 9.74 10.79 29.47
C LEU A 423 10.87 10.25 30.37
N GLN A 424 11.95 9.79 29.76
CA GLN A 424 13.12 9.29 30.48
C GLN A 424 13.76 10.37 31.35
N GLY A 425 13.82 11.62 30.85
CA GLY A 425 14.26 12.77 31.64
C GLY A 425 13.41 13.04 32.89
N TRP A 426 12.16 12.55 32.93
CA TRP A 426 11.28 12.61 34.11
C TRP A 426 11.24 11.29 34.91
N GLY A 427 12.08 10.31 34.55
CA GLY A 427 12.08 8.99 35.19
C GLY A 427 10.89 8.10 34.82
N HIS A 428 10.22 8.38 33.70
CA HIS A 428 9.13 7.54 33.18
C HIS A 428 9.61 6.56 32.11
N GLU A 429 8.94 5.41 32.01
CA GLU A 429 9.20 4.43 30.95
C GLU A 429 8.94 5.00 29.55
N ALA A 430 9.76 4.61 28.58
CA ALA A 430 9.59 4.98 27.18
C ALA A 430 8.32 4.35 26.59
N LEU A 431 7.67 5.08 25.68
CA LEU A 431 6.59 4.54 24.86
C LEU A 431 7.19 3.74 23.70
N GLY A 432 6.97 2.44 23.70
CA GLY A 432 7.51 1.53 22.70
C GLY A 432 6.83 0.17 22.73
N PHE A 433 7.27 -0.72 21.85
CA PHE A 433 6.71 -2.06 21.69
C PHE A 433 7.61 -3.17 22.24
N ASP A 434 8.75 -2.82 22.85
CA ASP A 434 9.77 -3.79 23.32
C ASP A 434 9.18 -4.87 24.24
N LYS A 435 8.17 -4.52 25.06
CA LYS A 435 7.47 -5.46 25.96
C LYS A 435 6.61 -6.49 25.23
N TYR A 436 6.28 -6.27 23.96
CA TYR A 436 5.33 -7.06 23.17
C TYR A 436 5.98 -7.66 21.91
N GLU A 437 7.30 -7.58 21.77
CA GLU A 437 8.01 -7.99 20.55
C GLU A 437 7.71 -9.45 20.18
N LYS A 438 7.73 -10.36 21.17
CA LYS A 438 7.45 -11.78 20.96
C LYS A 438 6.02 -12.04 20.51
N GLU A 439 5.05 -11.39 21.14
CA GLU A 439 3.63 -11.49 20.82
C GLU A 439 3.33 -10.90 19.44
N MET A 440 3.97 -9.77 19.11
CA MET A 440 3.88 -9.13 17.80
C MET A 440 4.48 -10.01 16.70
N ASP A 441 5.63 -10.62 16.93
CA ASP A 441 6.25 -11.54 15.97
C ASP A 441 5.37 -12.78 15.76
N ALA A 442 4.88 -13.40 16.83
CA ALA A 442 3.95 -14.53 16.73
C ALA A 442 2.67 -14.15 15.97
N PHE A 443 2.15 -12.94 16.19
CA PHE A 443 1.00 -12.41 15.47
C PHE A 443 1.29 -12.13 13.99
N LYS A 444 2.46 -11.55 13.68
CA LYS A 444 2.90 -11.33 12.30
C LYS A 444 2.92 -12.65 11.54
N HIS A 445 3.58 -13.67 12.08
CA HIS A 445 3.63 -14.99 11.46
C HIS A 445 2.22 -15.55 11.24
N LYS A 446 1.40 -15.64 12.30
CA LYS A 446 0.07 -16.27 12.24
C LYS A 446 -0.95 -15.54 11.35
N PHE A 447 -0.99 -14.21 11.41
CA PHE A 447 -2.11 -13.45 10.82
C PHE A 447 -1.74 -12.57 9.64
N ILE A 448 -0.47 -12.16 9.52
CA ILE A 448 -0.02 -11.24 8.47
C ILE A 448 0.73 -12.00 7.39
N TYR A 449 1.86 -12.60 7.74
CA TYR A 449 2.74 -13.31 6.82
C TYR A 449 2.03 -14.50 6.17
N ASP A 450 1.42 -15.39 6.95
CA ASP A 450 0.63 -16.51 6.42
C ASP A 450 -0.45 -16.04 5.44
N LYS A 451 -1.07 -14.88 5.69
CA LYS A 451 -2.10 -14.33 4.81
C LYS A 451 -1.51 -13.78 3.52
N ILE A 452 -0.40 -13.03 3.61
CA ILE A 452 0.34 -12.50 2.47
C ILE A 452 0.76 -13.63 1.54
N PHE A 453 1.31 -14.71 2.09
CA PHE A 453 1.81 -15.83 1.30
C PHE A 453 0.67 -16.62 0.66
N LYS A 454 -0.39 -16.93 1.40
CA LYS A 454 -1.57 -17.61 0.85
C LYS A 454 -2.23 -16.81 -0.26
N GLU A 455 -2.35 -15.49 -0.10
CA GLU A 455 -2.94 -14.62 -1.11
C GLU A 455 -2.05 -14.52 -2.36
N GLU A 456 -0.72 -14.48 -2.23
CA GLU A 456 0.16 -14.54 -3.41
C GLU A 456 0.11 -15.91 -4.11
N GLN A 457 -0.03 -17.00 -3.37
CA GLN A 457 -0.17 -18.35 -3.95
C GLN A 457 -1.51 -18.54 -4.68
N GLN A 458 -2.56 -17.84 -4.27
CA GLN A 458 -3.89 -17.91 -4.87
C GLN A 458 -4.06 -16.92 -6.04
N GLU A 459 -3.72 -15.66 -5.79
CA GLU A 459 -4.05 -14.53 -6.68
C GLU A 459 -2.86 -14.07 -7.53
N HIS A 460 -1.64 -14.54 -7.21
CA HIS A 460 -0.43 -14.23 -7.98
C HIS A 460 -0.18 -12.73 -8.19
N VAL A 461 -0.52 -11.93 -7.19
CA VAL A 461 -0.59 -10.47 -7.20
C VAL A 461 0.70 -9.82 -7.72
N PHE A 462 1.88 -10.28 -7.28
CA PHE A 462 3.15 -9.71 -7.74
C PHE A 462 3.43 -10.05 -9.20
N SER A 463 3.26 -11.31 -9.59
CA SER A 463 3.52 -11.72 -10.97
C SER A 463 2.53 -11.08 -11.97
N GLY A 464 1.26 -10.95 -11.58
CA GLY A 464 0.23 -10.26 -12.36
C GLY A 464 0.52 -8.77 -12.51
N PHE A 465 0.92 -8.10 -11.42
CA PHE A 465 1.31 -6.69 -11.43
C PHE A 465 2.45 -6.40 -12.42
N PHE A 466 3.53 -7.18 -12.37
CA PHE A 466 4.66 -6.97 -13.30
C PHE A 466 4.33 -7.39 -14.73
N SER A 467 3.55 -8.46 -14.91
CA SER A 467 3.09 -8.87 -16.25
C SER A 467 2.23 -7.78 -16.91
N PHE A 468 1.39 -7.11 -16.14
CA PHE A 468 0.62 -5.95 -16.61
C PHE A 468 1.54 -4.82 -17.06
N ILE A 469 2.55 -4.46 -16.26
CA ILE A 469 3.52 -3.41 -16.63
C ILE A 469 4.28 -3.78 -17.90
N ASP A 470 4.74 -5.03 -18.01
CA ASP A 470 5.50 -5.51 -19.16
C ASP A 470 4.68 -5.42 -20.47
N ALA A 471 3.36 -5.64 -20.39
CA ALA A 471 2.43 -5.61 -21.52
C ALA A 471 1.80 -4.23 -21.80
N PHE A 472 1.98 -3.25 -20.90
CA PHE A 472 1.33 -1.96 -21.00
C PHE A 472 1.89 -1.13 -22.16
N ASN A 473 1.01 -0.65 -23.06
CA ASN A 473 1.38 0.14 -24.24
C ASN A 473 0.80 1.57 -24.25
N GLY A 474 0.34 2.06 -23.09
CA GLY A 474 -0.18 3.41 -22.98
C GLY A 474 0.89 4.46 -23.22
N THR A 475 0.49 5.55 -23.88
CA THR A 475 1.32 6.70 -24.19
C THR A 475 0.83 7.93 -23.44
N ASN A 476 1.71 8.93 -23.27
CA ASN A 476 1.30 10.23 -22.78
C ASN A 476 0.48 10.92 -23.88
N GLU A 477 -0.76 11.30 -23.58
CA GLU A 477 -1.69 11.88 -24.56
C GLU A 477 -1.12 13.08 -25.32
N ASN A 478 -0.32 13.91 -24.63
CA ASN A 478 0.24 15.13 -25.21
C ASN A 478 1.49 14.92 -26.08
N SER A 479 2.29 13.87 -25.81
CA SER A 479 3.58 13.67 -26.49
C SER A 479 3.64 12.41 -27.35
N GLY A 480 2.65 11.51 -27.23
CA GLY A 480 2.68 10.19 -27.88
C GLY A 480 3.77 9.26 -27.35
N VAL A 481 4.55 9.71 -26.36
CA VAL A 481 5.68 8.96 -25.80
C VAL A 481 5.16 7.85 -24.88
N PRO A 482 5.69 6.60 -24.97
CA PRO A 482 5.34 5.52 -24.05
C PRO A 482 5.50 5.95 -22.58
N ILE A 483 4.50 5.65 -21.75
CA ILE A 483 4.49 6.06 -20.33
C ILE A 483 5.73 5.55 -19.57
N PHE A 484 6.23 4.37 -19.93
CA PHE A 484 7.39 3.73 -19.31
C PHE A 484 8.71 3.97 -20.05
N GLN A 485 8.78 4.96 -20.97
CA GLN A 485 10.04 5.31 -21.64
C GLN A 485 11.18 5.59 -20.65
N PHE A 486 10.87 6.19 -19.50
CA PHE A 486 11.83 6.47 -18.44
C PHE A 486 12.44 5.22 -17.78
N LEU A 487 12.02 4.01 -18.14
CA LEU A 487 12.65 2.77 -17.69
C LEU A 487 13.63 2.20 -18.72
N THR A 488 13.77 2.86 -19.88
CA THR A 488 14.68 2.47 -20.96
C THR A 488 15.95 3.34 -20.94
N ALA A 489 16.87 3.05 -21.85
CA ALA A 489 18.07 3.87 -22.07
C ALA A 489 17.76 5.34 -22.41
N ARG A 490 16.56 5.65 -22.92
CA ARG A 490 16.15 7.02 -23.32
C ARG A 490 16.02 8.04 -22.19
N GLY A 491 15.95 7.63 -20.93
CA GLY A 491 15.87 8.61 -19.85
C GLY A 491 14.48 9.12 -19.49
N ILE A 492 14.43 9.93 -18.44
CA ILE A 492 13.34 10.87 -18.21
C ILE A 492 13.49 12.00 -19.23
N ALA A 493 12.44 12.28 -20.00
CA ALA A 493 12.46 13.35 -21.00
C ALA A 493 12.81 14.71 -20.35
N GLY A 494 13.82 15.38 -20.90
CA GLY A 494 14.37 16.65 -20.39
C GLY A 494 15.82 16.58 -19.89
N ASN A 495 16.41 15.37 -19.74
CA ASN A 495 17.81 15.17 -19.36
C ASN A 495 18.77 14.94 -20.56
N GLN A 496 18.33 15.21 -21.79
CA GLN A 496 19.28 15.32 -22.89
C GLN A 496 20.01 16.64 -22.73
N VAL A 497 21.15 16.60 -22.03
CA VAL A 497 22.18 17.64 -22.13
C VAL A 497 22.51 17.74 -23.61
N ASN A 498 22.30 18.92 -24.19
CA ASN A 498 22.85 19.26 -25.49
C ASN A 498 24.37 19.28 -25.33
N ASP A 499 25.02 18.13 -25.47
CA ASP A 499 26.45 18.09 -25.82
C ASP A 499 26.56 18.49 -27.29
N ASN A 500 26.33 19.77 -27.54
CA ASN A 500 26.70 20.49 -28.75
C ASN A 500 27.27 21.84 -28.31
N ASP A 501 28.22 21.82 -27.37
CA ASP A 501 29.30 22.79 -27.37
C ASP A 501 30.29 22.35 -28.46
N GLY A 502 29.85 22.53 -29.70
CA GLY A 502 30.70 22.47 -30.88
C GLY A 502 31.46 23.79 -30.97
N GLU A 503 32.77 23.66 -31.04
CA GLU A 503 33.72 24.67 -31.50
C GLU A 503 33.17 25.49 -32.68
N GLU A 504 33.01 26.81 -32.48
CA GLU A 504 33.59 27.88 -33.30
C GLU A 504 33.40 29.27 -32.65
#